data_AF-A0A853GZ50-F1
#
_entry.id   AF-A0A853GZ50-F1
#
_cell.length_a   1.000
_cell.length_b   1.000
_cell.length_c   1.000
_cell.angle_alpha   90.00
_cell.angle_beta   90.00
_cell.angle_gamma   90.00
#
_symmetry.space_group_name_H-M   'P 1'
#
loop_
_entity.id
_entity.type
_entity.pdbx_description
1 polymer ?
#
loop_
_entity_poly.entity_id
_entity_poly.type
_entity_poly.pdbx_seq_one_letter_code
_entity_poly.pdbx_strand_id
1 'polypeptide(L)'
;MDDFWFLKIINIFLASLFFSWAWCIKKVVGVWLNPASIFLLFWFFFTAFPLIIAFEVPVDPWAIIYIFLFCFFFSLPSFLFHWSYALTRNECKLSAEHYFDTPVMASALYFFAAFSVSMVFLSVLQQGISITQLLEDPVAVGGIYAGKRYSGEIVPSLYAQLGLQCSYYTAALGGLVYGSRRKVRGKTILLILVFLPALLVMFLQSAKGLFFFSMFLFLGGILVSKIYNKDLTLIDLSGIRKIFLYGFLFLPILLVSFLSRGIYQLNDTVLIINRLRFYLISYSSVHLPAFSDWFSERYLSGSLLQYKQEFLTTGFYTFMSFFQLAGDNRSVPMGVYDEYFTYGDYIKGNLFTVFRGLITDFGLMGSMVFALIVGSISCIGYWLLLTQRKSAFAIVFFVYFVAISYQTFVISSLTWLTIPFVFLIQWTMLFFMMKVKIYSRIEK
;
A
#
# COMPACT_ATOMS: atom_id res chain seq x y z
N MET A 1 10.84 10.63 -36.68
CA MET A 1 10.93 10.22 -35.27
C MET A 1 9.65 9.45 -35.03
N ASP A 2 9.74 8.15 -34.79
CA ASP A 2 8.56 7.27 -34.76
C ASP A 2 7.55 7.73 -33.72
N ASP A 3 6.25 7.65 -34.03
CA ASP A 3 5.14 8.10 -33.18
C ASP A 3 5.26 7.61 -31.73
N PHE A 4 5.84 6.41 -31.54
CA PHE A 4 6.18 5.84 -30.24
C PHE A 4 7.06 6.75 -29.37
N TRP A 5 8.16 7.28 -29.92
CA TRP A 5 9.10 8.13 -29.17
C TRP A 5 8.45 9.45 -28.77
N PHE A 6 7.64 10.02 -29.67
CA PHE A 6 6.89 11.24 -29.41
C PHE A 6 5.88 11.05 -28.26
N LEU A 7 5.08 9.97 -28.31
CA LEU A 7 4.13 9.63 -27.24
C LEU A 7 4.85 9.36 -25.90
N LYS A 8 6.02 8.73 -25.91
CA LYS A 8 6.81 8.51 -24.68
C LYS A 8 7.29 9.80 -24.05
N ILE A 9 7.78 10.76 -24.84
CA ILE A 9 8.19 12.07 -24.33
C ILE A 9 6.99 12.80 -23.73
N ILE A 10 5.83 12.76 -24.39
CA ILE A 10 4.59 13.33 -23.86
C ILE A 10 4.23 12.69 -22.51
N ASN A 11 4.25 11.37 -22.42
CA ASN A 11 3.91 10.66 -21.18
C ASN A 11 4.86 10.97 -20.02
N ILE A 12 6.17 11.10 -20.30
CA ILE A 12 7.16 11.52 -19.29
C ILE A 12 6.90 12.96 -18.84
N PHE A 13 6.58 13.85 -19.77
CA PHE A 13 6.18 15.22 -19.44
C PHE A 13 4.91 15.24 -18.57
N LEU A 14 3.88 14.47 -18.92
CA LEU A 14 2.66 14.34 -18.13
C LEU A 14 2.92 13.76 -16.74
N ALA A 15 3.79 12.75 -16.62
CA ALA A 15 4.21 12.22 -15.32
C ALA A 15 4.88 13.31 -14.45
N SER A 16 5.66 14.22 -15.04
CA SER A 16 6.28 15.32 -14.30
C SER A 16 5.27 16.31 -13.71
N LEU A 17 4.05 16.41 -14.27
CA LEU A 17 3.00 17.28 -13.76
C LEU A 17 2.56 16.89 -12.34
N PHE A 18 2.58 15.60 -12.00
CA PHE A 18 2.27 15.14 -10.63
C PHE A 18 3.23 15.73 -9.61
N PHE A 19 4.53 15.75 -9.92
CA PHE A 19 5.56 16.31 -9.04
C PHE A 19 5.44 17.84 -8.95
N SER A 20 5.26 18.51 -10.09
CA SER A 20 5.05 19.96 -10.15
C SER A 20 3.83 20.38 -9.33
N TRP A 21 2.73 19.63 -9.43
CA TRP A 21 1.53 19.91 -8.66
C TRP A 21 1.70 19.60 -7.17
N ALA A 22 2.40 18.51 -6.82
CA ALA A 22 2.76 18.23 -5.42
C ALA A 22 3.58 19.37 -4.79
N TRP A 23 4.46 19.99 -5.57
CA TRP A 23 5.23 21.17 -5.16
C TRP A 23 4.35 22.40 -4.96
N CYS A 24 3.37 22.66 -5.84
CA CYS A 24 2.37 23.71 -5.65
C CYS A 24 1.58 23.51 -4.36
N ILE A 25 1.08 22.31 -4.10
CA ILE A 25 0.36 21.98 -2.86
C ILE A 25 1.28 22.18 -1.64
N LYS A 26 2.55 21.78 -1.72
CA LYS A 26 3.52 22.02 -0.65
C LYS A 26 3.71 23.52 -0.36
N LYS A 27 3.58 24.40 -1.35
CA LYS A 27 3.62 25.86 -1.13
C LYS A 27 2.37 26.36 -0.39
N VAL A 28 1.20 25.79 -0.68
CA VAL A 28 -0.07 26.14 -0.03
C VAL A 28 -0.11 25.66 1.42
N VAL A 29 0.26 24.40 1.66
CA VAL A 29 0.25 23.79 3.00
C VAL A 29 1.46 24.22 3.84
N GLY A 30 2.56 24.60 3.18
CA GLY A 30 3.84 24.99 3.81
C GLY A 30 4.80 23.82 4.02
N VAL A 31 4.32 22.57 4.00
CA VAL A 31 5.11 21.36 4.28
C VAL A 31 4.83 20.24 3.29
N TRP A 32 5.83 19.38 3.03
CA TRP A 32 5.68 18.21 2.17
C TRP A 32 4.87 17.07 2.80
N LEU A 33 4.89 17.00 4.14
CA LEU A 33 4.23 15.94 4.89
C LEU A 33 2.73 16.21 5.03
N ASN A 34 2.00 16.22 3.92
CA ASN A 34 0.54 16.39 3.89
C ASN A 34 -0.11 15.38 2.93
N PRO A 35 -1.41 15.06 3.09
CA PRO A 35 -2.06 14.00 2.32
C PRO A 35 -1.98 14.19 0.81
N ALA A 36 -2.25 15.40 0.32
CA ALA A 36 -2.28 15.69 -1.11
C ALA A 36 -0.89 15.55 -1.75
N SER A 37 0.16 16.09 -1.15
CA SER A 37 1.54 15.90 -1.62
C SER A 37 1.96 14.42 -1.58
N ILE A 38 1.61 13.68 -0.52
CA ILE A 38 1.93 12.24 -0.44
C ILE A 38 1.25 11.46 -1.57
N PHE A 39 -0.05 11.67 -1.79
CA PHE A 39 -0.80 10.99 -2.83
C PHE A 39 -0.28 11.30 -4.24
N LEU A 40 0.02 12.58 -4.52
CA LEU A 40 0.62 13.01 -5.78
C LEU A 40 2.02 12.40 -6.01
N LEU A 41 2.84 12.31 -4.95
CA LEU A 41 4.17 11.69 -5.06
C LEU A 41 4.08 10.18 -5.32
N PHE A 42 3.11 9.48 -4.70
CA PHE A 42 2.85 8.09 -5.06
C PHE A 42 2.51 7.94 -6.54
N TRP A 43 1.59 8.74 -7.05
CA TRP A 43 1.19 8.67 -8.46
C TRP A 43 2.27 9.18 -9.42
N PHE A 44 3.14 10.09 -8.99
CA PHE A 44 4.37 10.41 -9.73
C PHE A 44 5.24 9.15 -9.90
N PHE A 45 5.51 8.39 -8.84
CA PHE A 45 6.28 7.15 -8.97
C PHE A 45 5.54 6.05 -9.74
N PHE A 46 4.23 5.91 -9.53
CA PHE A 46 3.41 4.92 -10.25
C PHE A 46 3.23 5.23 -11.73
N THR A 47 3.53 6.45 -12.18
CA THR A 47 3.54 6.83 -13.60
C THR A 47 4.96 6.84 -14.17
N ALA A 48 5.90 7.50 -13.50
CA ALA A 48 7.28 7.63 -13.97
C ALA A 48 8.02 6.28 -14.02
N PHE A 49 7.87 5.43 -13.00
CA PHE A 49 8.61 4.18 -12.92
C PHE A 49 8.23 3.20 -14.04
N PRO A 50 6.93 2.93 -14.32
CA PRO A 50 6.56 2.07 -15.46
C PRO A 50 7.00 2.64 -16.81
N LEU A 51 6.95 3.96 -17.01
CA LEU A 51 7.39 4.58 -18.27
C LEU A 51 8.87 4.39 -18.55
N ILE A 52 9.71 4.25 -17.50
CA ILE A 52 11.15 4.03 -17.63
C ILE A 52 11.48 2.53 -17.69
N ILE A 53 10.85 1.72 -16.83
CA ILE A 53 11.20 0.30 -16.67
C ILE A 53 10.51 -0.59 -17.70
N ALA A 54 9.23 -0.33 -17.99
CA ALA A 54 8.47 -0.97 -19.05
C ALA A 54 8.46 -0.06 -20.30
N PHE A 55 9.65 0.45 -20.68
CA PHE A 55 9.80 1.46 -21.72
C PHE A 55 9.14 1.04 -23.04
N GLU A 56 9.27 -0.23 -23.43
CA GLU A 56 8.78 -0.80 -24.69
C GLU A 56 7.24 -0.91 -24.78
N VAL A 57 6.53 -0.87 -23.65
CA VAL A 57 5.08 -1.06 -23.63
C VAL A 57 4.37 0.27 -23.90
N PRO A 58 3.49 0.39 -24.91
CA PRO A 58 2.80 1.64 -25.19
C PRO A 58 1.87 2.02 -24.03
N VAL A 59 1.75 3.33 -23.78
CA VAL A 59 0.83 3.92 -22.81
C VAL A 59 0.18 5.11 -23.49
N ASP A 60 -1.13 5.19 -23.42
CA ASP A 60 -1.93 6.29 -23.95
C ASP A 60 -1.84 7.51 -23.02
N PRO A 61 -1.45 8.70 -23.54
CA PRO A 61 -1.42 9.94 -22.78
C PRO A 61 -2.74 10.29 -22.09
N TRP A 62 -3.89 9.95 -22.68
CA TRP A 62 -5.20 10.27 -22.12
C TRP A 62 -5.46 9.56 -20.79
N ALA A 63 -4.96 8.34 -20.64
CA ALA A 63 -5.05 7.62 -19.38
C ALA A 63 -4.26 8.35 -18.27
N ILE A 64 -3.06 8.85 -18.57
CA ILE A 64 -2.24 9.62 -17.62
C ILE A 64 -2.90 10.96 -17.29
N ILE A 65 -3.47 11.65 -18.29
CA ILE A 65 -4.22 12.90 -18.08
C ILE A 65 -5.40 12.66 -17.13
N TYR A 66 -6.17 11.59 -17.34
CA TYR A 66 -7.27 11.24 -16.43
C TYR A 66 -6.78 11.02 -15.00
N ILE A 67 -5.71 10.24 -14.81
CA ILE A 67 -5.12 9.99 -13.48
C ILE A 67 -4.69 11.30 -12.83
N PHE A 68 -4.03 12.17 -13.61
CA PHE A 68 -3.60 13.49 -13.14
C PHE A 68 -4.79 14.35 -12.71
N LEU A 69 -5.86 14.39 -13.51
CA LEU A 69 -7.09 15.11 -13.16
C LEU A 69 -7.69 14.57 -11.86
N PHE A 70 -7.77 13.25 -11.68
CA PHE A 70 -8.24 12.67 -10.42
C PHE A 70 -7.40 13.15 -9.24
N CYS A 71 -6.07 13.07 -9.34
CA CYS A 71 -5.17 13.54 -8.28
C CYS A 71 -5.25 15.05 -8.05
N PHE A 72 -5.50 15.84 -9.10
CA PHE A 72 -5.75 17.26 -9.03
C PHE A 72 -7.03 17.54 -8.22
N PHE A 73 -8.16 16.92 -8.57
CA PHE A 73 -9.42 17.06 -7.83
C PHE A 73 -9.29 16.58 -6.38
N PHE A 74 -8.58 15.47 -6.13
CA PHE A 74 -8.27 15.01 -4.77
C PHE A 74 -7.53 16.07 -3.93
N SER A 75 -6.69 16.89 -4.56
CA SER A 75 -5.88 17.89 -3.86
C SER A 75 -6.57 19.24 -3.65
N LEU A 76 -7.61 19.58 -4.42
CA LEU A 76 -8.32 20.87 -4.34
C LEU A 76 -8.84 21.25 -2.95
N PRO A 77 -9.34 20.32 -2.11
CA PRO A 77 -9.74 20.64 -0.75
C PRO A 77 -8.60 21.22 0.10
N SER A 78 -7.34 21.01 -0.29
CA SER A 78 -6.19 21.58 0.42
C SER A 78 -6.19 23.11 0.44
N PHE A 79 -6.87 23.77 -0.49
CA PHE A 79 -6.96 25.25 -0.50
C PHE A 79 -7.97 25.80 0.52
N LEU A 80 -8.84 24.95 1.08
CA LEU A 80 -9.94 25.37 1.97
C LEU A 80 -9.53 25.48 3.44
N PHE A 81 -8.33 25.01 3.81
CA PHE A 81 -7.90 24.92 5.21
C PHE A 81 -6.84 25.96 5.55
N HIS A 82 -6.94 26.50 6.77
CA HIS A 82 -5.95 27.41 7.34
C HIS A 82 -4.76 26.63 7.93
N TRP A 83 -3.82 26.23 7.07
CA TRP A 83 -2.69 25.36 7.46
C TRP A 83 -1.74 26.00 8.46
N SER A 84 -1.48 27.31 8.36
CA SER A 84 -0.63 28.03 9.31
C SER A 84 -1.12 27.85 10.76
N TYR A 85 -2.42 28.00 11.00
CA TYR A 85 -3.03 27.76 12.30
C TYR A 85 -2.87 26.31 12.78
N ALA A 86 -3.10 25.34 11.90
CA ALA A 86 -2.97 23.92 12.23
C ALA A 86 -1.53 23.55 12.61
N LEU A 87 -0.55 24.09 11.87
CA LEU A 87 0.87 23.89 12.10
C LEU A 87 1.31 24.49 13.45
N THR A 88 0.93 25.74 13.74
CA THR A 88 1.22 26.37 15.05
C THR A 88 0.60 25.60 16.21
N ARG A 89 -0.63 25.07 16.05
CA ARG A 89 -1.25 24.21 17.07
C ARG A 89 -0.48 22.92 17.30
N ASN A 90 0.11 22.35 16.25
CA ASN A 90 0.92 21.14 16.36
C ASN A 90 2.21 21.37 17.17
N GLU A 91 2.80 22.57 17.11
CA GLU A 91 3.99 22.95 17.89
C GLU A 91 3.74 22.89 19.41
N CYS A 92 2.50 23.10 19.85
CA CYS A 92 2.09 23.02 21.25
C CYS A 92 1.93 21.58 21.78
N LYS A 93 2.14 20.55 20.96
CA LYS A 93 2.03 19.16 21.40
C LYS A 93 3.29 18.66 22.10
N LEU A 94 3.07 17.66 22.96
CA LEU A 94 4.15 16.87 23.53
C LEU A 94 4.79 15.99 22.43
N SER A 95 6.02 15.55 22.69
CA SER A 95 6.78 14.70 21.76
C SER A 95 6.10 13.34 21.54
N ALA A 96 6.46 12.68 20.44
CA ALA A 96 5.95 11.35 20.11
C ALA A 96 6.27 10.31 21.19
N GLU A 97 7.41 10.45 21.87
CA GLU A 97 7.86 9.58 22.97
C GLU A 97 6.80 9.51 24.09
N HIS A 98 6.21 10.65 24.46
CA HIS A 98 5.19 10.71 25.51
C HIS A 98 3.92 9.92 25.17
N TYR A 99 3.54 9.86 23.89
CA TYR A 99 2.32 9.19 23.46
C TYR A 99 2.54 7.73 23.07
N PHE A 100 3.69 7.41 22.45
CA PHE A 100 3.86 6.15 21.73
C PHE A 100 4.96 5.24 22.29
N ASP A 101 5.92 5.74 23.07
CA ASP A 101 6.93 4.87 23.73
C ASP A 101 6.48 4.46 25.14
N THR A 102 5.27 3.91 25.23
CA THR A 102 4.68 3.44 26.49
C THR A 102 4.84 1.92 26.62
N PRO A 103 4.94 1.37 27.85
CA PRO A 103 5.02 -0.07 28.06
C PRO A 103 3.78 -0.81 27.53
N VAL A 104 2.60 -0.17 27.54
CA VAL A 104 1.36 -0.73 26.99
C VAL A 104 1.48 -0.92 25.49
N MET A 105 1.94 0.10 24.75
CA MET A 105 2.10 0.00 23.29
C MET A 105 3.17 -1.02 22.90
N ALA A 106 4.29 -1.08 23.64
CA ALA A 106 5.32 -2.07 23.41
C ALA A 106 4.82 -3.51 23.70
N SER A 107 4.08 -3.71 24.80
CA SER A 107 3.51 -5.01 25.16
C SER A 107 2.48 -5.47 24.12
N ALA A 108 1.60 -4.58 23.68
CA ALA A 108 0.63 -4.86 22.62
C ALA A 108 1.33 -5.23 21.32
N LEU A 109 2.37 -4.50 20.93
CA LEU A 109 3.18 -4.81 19.75
C LEU A 109 3.76 -6.23 19.81
N TYR A 110 4.40 -6.60 20.92
CA TYR A 110 4.97 -7.94 21.06
C TYR A 110 3.91 -9.04 21.09
N PHE A 111 2.78 -8.79 21.75
CA PHE A 111 1.65 -9.71 21.78
C PHE A 111 1.11 -9.96 20.37
N PHE A 112 0.80 -8.91 19.60
CA PHE A 112 0.28 -9.07 18.24
C PHE A 112 1.31 -9.69 17.28
N ALA A 113 2.59 -9.36 17.42
CA ALA A 113 3.65 -9.96 16.61
C ALA A 113 3.73 -11.47 16.87
N ALA A 114 3.83 -11.88 18.14
CA ALA A 114 3.91 -13.29 18.52
C ALA A 114 2.64 -14.06 18.11
N PHE A 115 1.46 -13.50 18.41
CA PHE A 115 0.19 -14.09 18.05
C PHE A 115 0.05 -14.25 16.53
N SER A 116 0.44 -13.22 15.76
CA SER A 116 0.41 -13.27 14.30
C SER A 116 1.30 -14.36 13.74
N VAL A 117 2.53 -14.51 14.28
CA VAL A 117 3.46 -15.57 13.87
C VAL A 117 2.84 -16.95 14.13
N SER A 118 2.31 -17.17 15.33
CA SER A 118 1.64 -18.43 15.68
C SER A 118 0.46 -18.75 14.76
N MET A 119 -0.40 -17.75 14.47
CA MET A 119 -1.56 -17.93 13.59
C MET A 119 -1.15 -18.22 12.13
N VAL A 120 -0.08 -17.59 11.63
CA VAL A 120 0.46 -17.88 10.29
C VAL A 120 0.97 -19.33 10.21
N PHE A 121 1.70 -19.80 11.22
CA PHE A 121 2.16 -21.19 11.28
C PHE A 121 0.98 -22.18 11.32
N LEU A 122 0.00 -21.96 12.21
CA LEU A 122 -1.20 -22.81 12.29
C LEU A 122 -1.99 -22.82 10.98
N SER A 123 -2.07 -21.67 10.31
CA SER A 123 -2.73 -21.56 9.00
C SER A 123 -2.05 -22.41 7.93
N VAL A 124 -0.72 -22.55 7.94
CA VAL A 124 0.02 -23.36 6.98
C VAL A 124 -0.17 -24.85 7.29
N LEU A 125 -0.09 -25.23 8.57
CA LEU A 125 -0.32 -26.61 9.00
C LEU A 125 -1.73 -27.11 8.66
N GLN A 126 -2.74 -26.24 8.77
CA GLN A 126 -4.12 -26.58 8.41
C GLN A 126 -4.27 -26.94 6.92
N GLN A 127 -3.38 -26.48 6.04
CA GLN A 127 -3.41 -26.85 4.62
C GLN A 127 -2.78 -28.23 4.35
N GLY A 128 -2.45 -29.00 5.38
CA GLY A 128 -1.87 -30.34 5.26
C GLY A 128 -0.37 -30.35 4.98
N ILE A 129 0.32 -29.24 5.21
CA ILE A 129 1.79 -29.13 5.08
C ILE A 129 2.41 -29.60 6.40
N SER A 130 3.34 -30.56 6.33
CA SER A 130 3.96 -31.11 7.54
C SER A 130 4.99 -30.14 8.15
N ILE A 131 5.24 -30.28 9.47
CA ILE A 131 6.29 -29.51 10.16
C ILE A 131 7.67 -29.84 9.58
N THR A 132 7.90 -31.10 9.17
CA THR A 132 9.17 -31.52 8.56
C THR A 132 9.43 -30.77 7.26
N GLN A 133 8.43 -30.69 6.37
CA GLN A 133 8.52 -29.94 5.12
C GLN A 133 8.81 -28.45 5.36
N LEU A 134 8.21 -27.87 6.41
CA LEU A 134 8.41 -26.47 6.78
C LEU A 134 9.84 -26.15 7.22
N LEU A 135 10.48 -27.09 7.93
CA LEU A 135 11.84 -26.93 8.45
C LEU A 135 12.91 -27.26 7.40
N GLU A 136 12.64 -28.24 6.53
CA GLU A 136 13.57 -28.71 5.51
C GLU A 136 13.62 -27.79 4.29
N ASP A 137 12.47 -27.33 3.78
CA ASP A 137 12.41 -26.43 2.62
C ASP A 137 11.24 -25.43 2.70
N PRO A 138 11.39 -24.34 3.48
CA PRO A 138 10.35 -23.31 3.62
C PRO A 138 10.04 -22.58 2.30
N VAL A 139 10.96 -22.61 1.32
CA VAL A 139 10.78 -21.96 0.02
C VAL A 139 9.89 -22.81 -0.87
N ALA A 140 10.09 -24.13 -0.91
CA ALA A 140 9.21 -25.05 -1.63
C ALA A 140 7.79 -25.06 -1.05
N VAL A 141 7.64 -24.93 0.28
CA VAL A 141 6.33 -24.78 0.92
C VAL A 141 5.56 -23.59 0.34
N GLY A 142 6.24 -22.46 0.12
CA GLY A 142 5.65 -21.29 -0.56
C GLY A 142 5.12 -21.59 -1.95
N GLY A 143 5.84 -22.41 -2.72
CA GLY A 143 5.43 -22.86 -4.05
C GLY A 143 4.20 -23.77 -4.01
N ILE A 144 4.18 -24.75 -3.09
CA ILE A 144 3.03 -25.65 -2.88
C ILE A 144 1.79 -24.87 -2.48
N TYR A 145 1.94 -23.95 -1.51
CA TYR A 145 0.84 -23.11 -1.05
C TYR A 145 0.29 -22.22 -2.18
N ALA A 146 1.18 -21.65 -3.01
CA ALA A 146 0.77 -20.89 -4.18
C ALA A 146 0.01 -21.75 -5.19
N GLY A 147 0.48 -22.98 -5.46
CA GLY A 147 -0.21 -23.94 -6.32
C GLY A 147 -1.64 -24.20 -5.86
N LYS A 148 -1.82 -24.54 -4.56
CA LYS A 148 -3.14 -24.74 -3.95
C LYS A 148 -4.03 -23.50 -4.05
N ARG A 149 -3.44 -22.29 -3.95
CA ARG A 149 -4.20 -21.04 -4.12
C ARG A 149 -4.80 -20.95 -5.51
N TYR A 150 -3.98 -21.15 -6.54
CA TYR A 150 -4.41 -21.00 -7.91
C TYR A 150 -5.30 -22.14 -8.40
N SER A 151 -5.23 -23.33 -7.79
CA SER A 151 -6.17 -24.43 -8.06
C SER A 151 -7.48 -24.34 -7.28
N GLY A 152 -7.63 -23.38 -6.35
CA GLY A 152 -8.82 -23.23 -5.51
C GLY A 152 -8.94 -24.25 -4.37
N GLU A 153 -7.86 -24.96 -4.05
CA GLU A 153 -7.82 -25.99 -3.00
C GLU A 153 -7.57 -25.43 -1.60
N ILE A 154 -7.24 -24.13 -1.47
CA ILE A 154 -7.04 -23.52 -0.15
C ILE A 154 -8.35 -23.48 0.62
N VAL A 155 -8.36 -24.13 1.77
CA VAL A 155 -9.47 -24.04 2.71
C VAL A 155 -9.36 -22.71 3.47
N PRO A 156 -10.39 -21.85 3.45
CA PRO A 156 -10.41 -20.64 4.26
C PRO A 156 -10.22 -20.95 5.74
N SER A 157 -9.31 -20.23 6.40
CA SER A 157 -8.90 -20.50 7.78
C SER A 157 -9.07 -19.26 8.64
N LEU A 158 -9.66 -19.43 9.82
CA LEU A 158 -9.69 -18.41 10.87
C LEU A 158 -8.27 -18.00 11.27
N TYR A 159 -7.32 -18.94 11.30
CA TYR A 159 -5.92 -18.65 11.61
C TYR A 159 -5.29 -17.73 10.56
N ALA A 160 -5.57 -17.95 9.27
CA ALA A 160 -5.09 -17.08 8.20
C ALA A 160 -5.59 -15.64 8.39
N GLN A 161 -6.88 -15.48 8.71
CA GLN A 161 -7.50 -14.17 8.90
C GLN A 161 -6.95 -13.46 10.14
N LEU A 162 -6.88 -14.14 11.29
CA LEU A 162 -6.35 -13.57 12.53
C LEU A 162 -4.87 -13.21 12.40
N GLY A 163 -4.07 -14.06 11.75
CA GLY A 163 -2.66 -13.77 11.45
C GLY A 163 -2.52 -12.55 10.55
N LEU A 164 -3.32 -12.44 9.49
CA LEU A 164 -3.32 -11.28 8.60
C LEU A 164 -3.66 -9.98 9.33
N GLN A 165 -4.73 -9.97 10.13
CA GLN A 165 -5.14 -8.79 10.89
C GLN A 165 -4.08 -8.36 11.91
N CYS A 166 -3.52 -9.32 12.67
CA CYS A 166 -2.50 -9.03 13.66
C CYS A 166 -1.18 -8.56 13.03
N SER A 167 -0.86 -9.00 11.81
CA SER A 167 0.26 -8.46 11.04
C SER A 167 0.08 -6.96 10.77
N TYR A 168 -1.13 -6.53 10.38
CA TYR A 168 -1.41 -5.10 10.17
C TYR A 168 -1.37 -4.29 11.48
N TYR A 169 -1.93 -4.82 12.58
CA TYR A 169 -1.82 -4.17 13.89
C TYR A 169 -0.36 -3.97 14.29
N THR A 170 0.45 -5.01 14.13
CA THR A 170 1.89 -5.03 14.42
C THR A 170 2.63 -3.99 13.58
N ALA A 171 2.36 -3.90 12.28
CA ALA A 171 3.00 -2.93 11.38
C ALA A 171 2.69 -1.47 11.78
N ALA A 172 1.42 -1.15 11.99
CA ALA A 172 1.00 0.21 12.33
C ALA A 172 1.46 0.63 13.73
N LEU A 173 1.33 -0.23 14.76
CA LEU A 173 1.88 0.05 16.09
C LEU A 173 3.40 0.13 16.06
N GLY A 174 4.04 -0.77 15.32
CA GLY A 174 5.48 -0.83 15.14
C GLY A 174 6.04 0.49 14.62
N GLY A 175 5.39 1.09 13.63
CA GLY A 175 5.78 2.38 13.06
C GLY A 175 5.74 3.51 14.09
N LEU A 176 4.65 3.56 14.89
CA LEU A 176 4.48 4.55 15.95
C LEU A 176 5.57 4.42 17.03
N VAL A 177 5.78 3.21 17.57
CA VAL A 177 6.79 2.93 18.62
C VAL A 177 8.22 3.11 18.10
N TYR A 178 8.51 2.66 16.87
CA TYR A 178 9.84 2.82 16.26
C TYR A 178 10.18 4.29 16.05
N GLY A 179 9.22 5.08 15.56
CA GLY A 179 9.37 6.50 15.28
C GLY A 179 9.45 7.36 16.54
N SER A 180 8.86 6.93 17.65
CA SER A 180 8.90 7.67 18.91
C SER A 180 10.18 7.46 19.71
N ARG A 181 10.80 6.28 19.60
CA ARG A 181 12.06 5.95 20.31
C ARG A 181 13.22 6.80 19.82
N ARG A 182 13.88 7.52 20.75
CA ARG A 182 15.12 8.25 20.46
C ARG A 182 16.37 7.36 20.50
N LYS A 183 16.43 6.40 21.42
CA LYS A 183 17.58 5.51 21.61
C LYS A 183 17.67 4.47 20.49
N VAL A 184 18.88 4.19 20.02
CA VAL A 184 19.16 3.16 18.98
C VAL A 184 18.98 1.74 19.53
N ARG A 185 19.24 1.55 20.83
CA ARG A 185 19.18 0.23 21.47
C ARG A 185 17.77 -0.36 21.38
N GLY A 186 17.66 -1.54 20.77
CA GLY A 186 16.39 -2.26 20.60
C GLY A 186 15.59 -1.91 19.34
N LYS A 187 16.00 -0.91 18.54
CA LYS A 187 15.31 -0.58 17.28
C LYS A 187 15.39 -1.69 16.24
N THR A 188 16.53 -2.37 16.15
CA THR A 188 16.72 -3.49 15.22
C THR A 188 15.80 -4.66 15.56
N ILE A 189 15.73 -5.03 16.85
CA ILE A 189 14.84 -6.11 17.32
C ILE A 189 13.38 -5.76 17.02
N LEU A 190 12.98 -4.52 17.28
CA LEU A 190 11.63 -4.05 16.97
C LEU A 190 11.34 -4.16 15.47
N LEU A 191 12.27 -3.73 14.60
CA LEU A 191 12.11 -3.81 13.15
C LEU A 191 11.94 -5.26 12.68
N ILE A 192 12.78 -6.18 13.18
CA ILE A 192 12.67 -7.61 12.88
C ILE A 192 11.30 -8.14 13.30
N LEU A 193 10.87 -7.89 14.54
CA LEU A 193 9.59 -8.37 15.07
C LEU A 193 8.39 -7.80 14.32
N VAL A 194 8.48 -6.54 13.88
CA VAL A 194 7.39 -5.89 13.14
C VAL A 194 7.14 -6.55 11.79
N PHE A 195 8.21 -6.86 11.07
CA PHE A 195 8.12 -7.42 9.72
C PHE A 195 8.12 -8.95 9.68
N LEU A 196 8.50 -9.62 10.77
CA LEU A 196 8.56 -11.08 10.85
C LEU A 196 7.25 -11.76 10.41
N PRO A 197 6.05 -11.36 10.88
CA PRO A 197 4.81 -12.00 10.43
C PRO A 197 4.59 -11.87 8.91
N ALA A 198 4.84 -10.68 8.36
CA ALA A 198 4.64 -10.41 6.95
C ALA A 198 5.68 -11.12 6.05
N LEU A 199 6.93 -11.24 6.53
CA LEU A 199 7.97 -12.02 5.87
C LEU A 199 7.62 -13.51 5.86
N LEU A 200 7.12 -14.06 6.96
CA LEU A 200 6.68 -15.46 7.02
C LEU A 200 5.56 -15.73 6.01
N VAL A 201 4.55 -14.86 5.90
CA VAL A 201 3.50 -14.99 4.88
C VAL A 201 4.09 -14.89 3.46
N MET A 202 5.03 -13.99 3.22
CA MET A 202 5.67 -13.83 1.92
C MET A 202 6.45 -15.10 1.50
N PHE A 203 7.12 -15.77 2.43
CA PHE A 203 7.87 -17.00 2.15
C PHE A 203 6.97 -18.23 2.12
N LEU A 204 6.17 -18.45 3.16
CA LEU A 204 5.37 -19.68 3.33
C LEU A 204 4.11 -19.71 2.45
N GLN A 205 3.60 -18.57 2.01
CA GLN A 205 2.37 -18.48 1.22
C GLN A 205 2.58 -17.81 -0.15
N SER A 206 3.83 -17.48 -0.52
CA SER A 206 4.21 -16.72 -1.73
C SER A 206 3.40 -15.42 -1.92
N ALA A 207 2.90 -14.83 -0.84
CA ALA A 207 2.01 -13.66 -0.84
C ALA A 207 2.77 -12.39 -0.45
N LYS A 208 3.19 -11.61 -1.45
CA LYS A 208 4.04 -10.42 -1.27
C LYS A 208 3.26 -9.17 -0.84
N GLY A 209 1.96 -9.11 -1.12
CA GLY A 209 1.12 -7.93 -0.88
C GLY A 209 1.08 -7.49 0.59
N LEU A 210 0.97 -8.45 1.52
CA LEU A 210 0.96 -8.17 2.96
C LEU A 210 2.23 -7.45 3.42
N PHE A 211 3.40 -7.89 2.93
CA PHE A 211 4.68 -7.27 3.28
C PHE A 211 4.74 -5.82 2.82
N PHE A 212 4.45 -5.54 1.56
CA PHE A 212 4.49 -4.17 1.05
C PHE A 212 3.46 -3.26 1.73
N PHE A 213 2.22 -3.74 1.93
CA PHE A 213 1.22 -2.95 2.65
C PHE A 213 1.65 -2.67 4.10
N SER A 214 2.25 -3.65 4.77
CA SER A 214 2.81 -3.49 6.13
C SER A 214 3.95 -2.48 6.17
N MET A 215 4.80 -2.41 5.13
CA MET A 215 5.83 -1.36 5.03
C MET A 215 5.22 0.04 5.02
N PHE A 216 4.12 0.25 4.28
CA PHE A 216 3.48 1.56 4.22
C PHE A 216 2.65 1.89 5.47
N LEU A 217 2.08 0.91 6.15
CA LEU A 217 1.51 1.10 7.50
C LEU A 217 2.61 1.51 8.50
N PHE A 218 3.74 0.82 8.48
CA PHE A 218 4.89 1.14 9.32
C PHE A 218 5.44 2.55 9.01
N LEU A 219 5.58 2.90 7.72
CA LEU A 219 5.96 4.24 7.29
C LEU A 219 4.95 5.29 7.77
N GLY A 220 3.65 5.03 7.63
CA GLY A 220 2.60 5.90 8.15
C GLY A 220 2.76 6.17 9.65
N GLY A 221 3.05 5.14 10.44
CA GLY A 221 3.33 5.29 11.87
C GLY A 221 4.57 6.13 12.16
N ILE A 222 5.66 5.95 11.40
CA ILE A 222 6.87 6.79 11.52
C ILE A 222 6.53 8.25 11.20
N LEU A 223 5.77 8.50 10.13
CA LEU A 223 5.39 9.84 9.72
C LEU A 223 4.52 10.54 10.78
N VAL A 224 3.60 9.83 11.43
CA VAL A 224 2.87 10.38 12.59
C VAL A 224 3.83 10.76 13.71
N SER A 225 4.79 9.89 14.05
CA SER A 225 5.79 10.20 15.08
C SER A 225 6.66 11.41 14.70
N LYS A 226 6.99 11.61 13.42
CA LYS A 226 7.67 12.82 12.93
C LYS A 226 6.82 14.07 13.15
N ILE A 227 5.52 14.02 12.81
CA ILE A 227 4.57 15.14 13.04
C ILE A 227 4.53 15.52 14.52
N TYR A 228 4.42 14.55 15.42
CA TYR A 228 4.43 14.78 16.88
C TYR A 228 5.79 15.30 17.40
N ASN A 229 6.88 14.95 16.73
CA ASN A 229 8.22 15.47 17.01
C ASN A 229 8.51 16.81 16.30
N LYS A 230 7.52 17.42 15.63
CA LYS A 230 7.63 18.71 14.93
C LYS A 230 8.56 18.68 13.72
N ASP A 231 8.92 17.49 13.26
CA ASP A 231 9.63 17.29 12.00
C ASP A 231 8.60 17.04 10.89
N LEU A 232 8.35 18.08 10.09
CA LEU A 232 7.37 18.05 9.01
C LEU A 232 8.01 17.79 7.64
N THR A 233 9.27 17.34 7.63
CA THR A 233 9.91 16.85 6.43
C THR A 233 9.32 15.49 6.05
N LEU A 234 9.02 15.27 4.77
CA LEU A 234 8.53 13.97 4.30
C LEU A 234 9.68 12.95 4.33
N ILE A 235 10.72 13.21 3.53
CA ILE A 235 11.96 12.42 3.49
C ILE A 235 13.14 13.40 3.42
N ASP A 236 14.15 13.17 4.24
CA ASP A 236 15.43 13.87 4.21
C ASP A 236 16.47 13.06 3.41
N LEU A 237 17.61 13.67 3.07
CA LEU A 237 18.69 12.98 2.35
C LEU A 237 19.18 11.72 3.09
N SER A 238 19.20 11.75 4.43
CA SER A 238 19.57 10.57 5.22
C SER A 238 18.51 9.47 5.09
N GLY A 239 17.23 9.83 5.05
CA GLY A 239 16.10 8.95 4.77
C GLY A 239 16.20 8.31 3.38
N ILE A 240 16.52 9.07 2.33
CA ILE A 240 16.74 8.53 0.97
C ILE A 240 17.87 7.49 0.99
N ARG A 241 19.01 7.80 1.62
CA ARG A 241 20.13 6.86 1.76
C ARG A 241 19.71 5.57 2.48
N LYS A 242 18.91 5.67 3.55
CA LYS A 242 18.38 4.51 4.28
C LYS A 242 17.39 3.70 3.46
N ILE A 243 16.48 4.35 2.73
CA ILE A 243 15.55 3.67 1.81
C ILE A 243 16.33 2.90 0.76
N PHE A 244 17.38 3.50 0.17
CA PHE A 244 18.23 2.82 -0.79
C PHE A 244 18.98 1.64 -0.17
N LEU A 245 19.58 1.81 1.01
CA LEU A 245 20.26 0.74 1.73
C LEU A 245 19.33 -0.41 2.09
N TYR A 246 18.16 -0.13 2.67
CA TYR A 246 17.18 -1.15 3.02
C TYR A 246 16.55 -1.79 1.78
N GLY A 247 16.33 -1.02 0.72
CA GLY A 247 15.88 -1.54 -0.57
C GLY A 247 16.89 -2.50 -1.19
N PHE A 248 18.18 -2.16 -1.14
CA PHE A 248 19.27 -3.03 -1.59
C PHE A 248 19.36 -4.32 -0.77
N LEU A 249 19.25 -4.22 0.57
CA LEU A 249 19.21 -5.40 1.44
C LEU A 249 17.95 -6.25 1.27
N PHE A 250 16.83 -5.63 0.89
CA PHE A 250 15.57 -6.32 0.65
C PHE A 250 15.51 -6.99 -0.73
N LEU A 251 16.23 -6.48 -1.73
CA LEU A 251 16.19 -7.01 -3.09
C LEU A 251 16.48 -8.52 -3.16
N PRO A 252 17.52 -9.08 -2.50
CA PRO A 252 17.73 -10.53 -2.45
C PRO A 252 16.54 -11.30 -1.87
N ILE A 253 15.93 -10.79 -0.81
CA ILE A 253 14.75 -11.40 -0.16
C ILE A 253 13.58 -11.46 -1.14
N LEU A 254 13.36 -10.37 -1.88
CA LEU A 254 12.32 -10.29 -2.91
C LEU A 254 12.60 -11.27 -4.06
N LEU A 255 13.85 -11.36 -4.54
CA LEU A 255 14.26 -12.28 -5.59
C LEU A 255 14.04 -13.74 -5.17
N VAL A 256 14.43 -14.13 -3.95
CA VAL A 256 14.17 -15.47 -3.40
C VAL A 256 12.66 -15.76 -3.33
N SER A 257 11.84 -14.77 -2.97
CA SER A 257 10.38 -14.90 -2.99
C SER A 257 9.81 -15.07 -4.40
N PHE A 258 10.48 -14.62 -5.46
CA PHE A 258 10.10 -14.94 -6.84
C PHE A 258 10.58 -16.32 -7.26
N LEU A 259 11.79 -16.72 -6.84
CA LEU A 259 12.32 -18.06 -7.09
C LEU A 259 11.39 -19.14 -6.54
N SER A 260 10.74 -18.90 -5.38
CA SER A 260 9.80 -19.84 -4.76
C SER A 260 8.60 -20.24 -5.63
N ARG A 261 8.36 -19.56 -6.76
CA ARG A 261 7.35 -19.94 -7.76
C ARG A 261 7.81 -21.03 -8.73
N GLY A 262 8.71 -21.91 -8.31
CA GLY A 262 9.23 -23.00 -9.13
C GLY A 262 10.27 -22.58 -10.18
N ILE A 263 10.77 -21.34 -10.14
CA ILE A 263 11.86 -20.91 -11.05
C ILE A 263 13.17 -21.61 -10.69
N TYR A 264 13.35 -21.96 -9.42
CA TYR A 264 14.54 -22.66 -8.93
C TYR A 264 14.75 -24.06 -9.52
N GLN A 265 13.72 -24.64 -10.15
CA GLN A 265 13.77 -25.96 -10.78
C GLN A 265 14.31 -25.90 -12.22
N LEU A 266 14.54 -24.71 -12.76
CA LEU A 266 15.09 -24.53 -14.11
C LEU A 266 16.62 -24.66 -14.07
N ASN A 267 17.18 -25.44 -14.99
CA ASN A 267 18.64 -25.61 -15.09
C ASN A 267 19.31 -24.50 -15.92
N ASP A 268 18.54 -23.70 -16.66
CA ASP A 268 19.05 -22.64 -17.53
C ASP A 268 19.04 -21.29 -16.80
N THR A 269 20.25 -20.77 -16.50
CA THR A 269 20.46 -19.47 -15.85
C THR A 269 19.92 -18.29 -16.65
N VAL A 270 19.97 -18.34 -17.99
CA VAL A 270 19.45 -17.27 -18.85
C VAL A 270 17.93 -17.23 -18.72
N LEU A 271 17.28 -18.39 -18.74
CA LEU A 271 15.84 -18.50 -18.55
C LEU A 271 15.40 -18.04 -17.16
N ILE A 272 16.18 -18.35 -16.10
CA ILE A 272 15.91 -17.85 -14.73
C ILE A 272 15.94 -16.33 -14.71
N ILE A 273 16.99 -15.71 -15.25
CA ILE A 273 17.17 -14.25 -15.24
C ILE A 273 16.02 -13.58 -16.02
N ASN A 274 15.67 -14.10 -17.18
CA ASN A 274 14.57 -13.58 -18.00
C ASN A 274 13.23 -13.67 -17.26
N ARG A 275 12.93 -14.79 -16.60
CA ARG A 275 11.72 -14.94 -15.78
C ARG A 275 11.69 -14.00 -14.57
N LEU A 276 12.83 -13.81 -13.89
CA LEU A 276 12.92 -12.88 -12.78
C LEU A 276 12.69 -11.43 -13.24
N ARG A 277 13.30 -11.03 -14.36
CA ARG A 277 13.06 -9.72 -14.99
C ARG A 277 11.57 -9.55 -15.33
N PHE A 278 10.98 -10.54 -16.00
CA PHE A 278 9.56 -10.55 -16.36
C PHE A 278 8.67 -10.36 -15.13
N TYR A 279 8.92 -11.09 -14.04
CA TYR A 279 8.14 -10.95 -12.81
C TYR A 279 8.33 -9.60 -12.14
N LEU A 280 9.57 -9.08 -12.07
CA LEU A 280 9.83 -7.77 -11.47
C LEU A 280 9.12 -6.66 -12.23
N ILE A 281 9.18 -6.67 -13.57
CA ILE A 281 8.51 -5.68 -14.41
C ILE A 281 6.99 -5.82 -14.28
N SER A 282 6.47 -7.04 -14.39
CA SER A 282 5.02 -7.29 -14.28
C SER A 282 4.46 -6.87 -12.92
N TYR A 283 5.12 -7.17 -11.81
CA TYR A 283 4.62 -6.80 -10.48
C TYR A 283 4.71 -5.30 -10.17
N SER A 284 5.69 -4.60 -10.74
CA SER A 284 5.96 -3.19 -10.44
C SER A 284 5.29 -2.22 -11.39
N SER A 285 5.03 -2.65 -12.64
CA SER A 285 4.77 -1.72 -13.75
C SER A 285 3.56 -2.07 -14.62
N VAL A 286 2.96 -3.25 -14.48
CA VAL A 286 1.85 -3.67 -15.37
C VAL A 286 0.61 -2.81 -15.22
N HIS A 287 0.41 -2.19 -14.06
CA HIS A 287 -0.80 -1.45 -13.72
C HIS A 287 -1.08 -0.28 -14.66
N LEU A 288 -0.03 0.43 -15.10
CA LEU A 288 -0.20 1.63 -15.92
C LEU A 288 -0.55 1.27 -17.38
N PRO A 289 0.22 0.43 -18.09
CA PRO A 289 -0.19 -0.02 -19.43
C PRO A 289 -1.52 -0.77 -19.45
N ALA A 290 -1.78 -1.64 -18.47
CA ALA A 290 -3.04 -2.38 -18.42
C ALA A 290 -4.25 -1.45 -18.22
N PHE A 291 -4.14 -0.47 -17.31
CA PHE A 291 -5.19 0.55 -17.16
C PHE A 291 -5.33 1.40 -18.43
N SER A 292 -4.21 1.75 -19.06
CA SER A 292 -4.22 2.55 -20.28
C SER A 292 -4.92 1.85 -21.43
N ASP A 293 -4.61 0.58 -21.69
CA ASP A 293 -5.22 -0.21 -22.76
C ASP A 293 -6.74 -0.34 -22.53
N TRP A 294 -7.12 -0.67 -21.29
CA TRP A 294 -8.53 -0.72 -20.89
C TRP A 294 -9.25 0.62 -21.06
N PHE A 295 -8.61 1.73 -20.69
CA PHE A 295 -9.17 3.07 -20.78
C PHE A 295 -9.39 3.47 -22.25
N SER A 296 -8.41 3.18 -23.10
CA SER A 296 -8.46 3.50 -24.52
C SER A 296 -9.47 2.63 -25.28
N GLU A 297 -9.65 1.35 -24.91
CA GLU A 297 -10.77 0.53 -25.41
C GLU A 297 -12.13 1.17 -25.09
N ARG A 298 -12.28 1.65 -23.84
CA ARG A 298 -13.58 2.17 -23.37
C ARG A 298 -13.97 3.50 -24.00
N TYR A 299 -13.01 4.38 -24.33
CA TYR A 299 -13.31 5.76 -24.72
C TYR A 299 -12.69 6.22 -26.05
N LEU A 300 -11.63 5.57 -26.53
CA LEU A 300 -10.83 6.05 -27.66
C LEU A 300 -10.77 5.07 -28.83
N SER A 301 -11.38 3.89 -28.70
CA SER A 301 -11.41 2.83 -29.71
C SER A 301 -10.03 2.32 -30.16
N GLY A 302 -9.00 2.53 -29.35
CA GLY A 302 -7.64 2.07 -29.59
C GLY A 302 -7.17 1.17 -28.46
N SER A 303 -7.18 -0.14 -28.64
CA SER A 303 -6.74 -1.11 -27.63
C SER A 303 -6.04 -2.29 -28.28
N LEU A 304 -5.09 -2.87 -27.54
CA LEU A 304 -4.42 -4.12 -27.90
C LEU A 304 -5.31 -5.32 -27.59
N LEU A 305 -6.12 -5.23 -26.53
CA LEU A 305 -6.98 -6.30 -26.05
C LEU A 305 -8.45 -5.88 -26.01
N GLN A 306 -9.34 -6.86 -26.12
CA GLN A 306 -10.77 -6.65 -25.90
C GLN A 306 -11.11 -6.87 -24.43
N TYR A 307 -11.85 -5.93 -23.86
CA TYR A 307 -12.23 -5.93 -22.46
C TYR A 307 -13.74 -6.05 -22.28
N LYS A 308 -14.16 -6.72 -21.20
CA LYS A 308 -15.57 -6.72 -20.82
C LYS A 308 -15.96 -5.32 -20.33
N GLN A 309 -16.86 -4.67 -21.05
CA GLN A 309 -17.35 -3.35 -20.69
C GLN A 309 -18.62 -3.50 -19.85
N GLU A 310 -18.48 -3.29 -18.55
CA GLU A 310 -19.63 -3.20 -17.65
C GLU A 310 -20.17 -1.77 -17.62
N PHE A 311 -21.50 -1.67 -17.53
CA PHE A 311 -22.22 -0.41 -17.34
C PHE A 311 -22.39 -0.16 -15.84
N LEU A 312 -22.34 1.13 -15.46
CA LEU A 312 -22.40 1.67 -14.09
C LEU A 312 -22.75 0.67 -12.97
N THR A 313 -21.72 0.17 -12.28
CA THR A 313 -21.87 -0.83 -11.20
C THR A 313 -22.18 -0.23 -9.83
N THR A 314 -22.51 1.06 -9.80
CA THR A 314 -23.04 1.82 -8.65
C THR A 314 -22.22 1.71 -7.36
N GLY A 315 -20.89 1.61 -7.47
CA GLY A 315 -19.98 1.57 -6.32
C GLY A 315 -19.49 0.18 -5.92
N PHE A 316 -19.90 -0.88 -6.63
CA PHE A 316 -19.51 -2.25 -6.31
C PHE A 316 -18.00 -2.46 -6.32
N TYR A 317 -17.26 -2.03 -7.35
CA TYR A 317 -15.82 -2.27 -7.41
C TYR A 317 -15.02 -1.43 -6.40
N THR A 318 -15.57 -0.28 -6.03
CA THR A 318 -14.98 0.65 -5.07
C THR A 318 -15.23 0.16 -3.65
N PHE A 319 -16.42 -0.35 -3.34
CA PHE A 319 -16.89 -0.73 -2.00
C PHE A 319 -17.25 -2.21 -1.88
N MET A 320 -16.59 -3.08 -2.65
CA MET A 320 -16.99 -4.47 -2.86
C MET A 320 -17.26 -5.24 -1.58
N SER A 321 -16.41 -5.08 -0.57
CA SER A 321 -16.59 -5.77 0.71
C SER A 321 -17.87 -5.40 1.45
N PHE A 322 -18.33 -4.15 1.33
CA PHE A 322 -19.57 -3.70 1.94
C PHE A 322 -20.80 -4.20 1.18
N PHE A 323 -20.73 -4.26 -0.15
CA PHE A 323 -21.79 -4.86 -0.97
C PHE A 323 -21.93 -6.35 -0.68
N GLN A 324 -20.80 -7.09 -0.63
CA GLN A 324 -20.80 -8.51 -0.29
C GLN A 324 -21.32 -8.75 1.14
N LEU A 325 -20.96 -7.89 2.10
CA LEU A 325 -21.49 -7.95 3.46
C LEU A 325 -23.01 -7.69 3.51
N ALA A 326 -23.53 -6.84 2.61
CA ALA A 326 -24.96 -6.57 2.46
C ALA A 326 -25.72 -7.67 1.68
N GLY A 327 -25.06 -8.75 1.27
CA GLY A 327 -25.68 -9.89 0.58
C GLY A 327 -25.55 -9.88 -0.94
N ASP A 328 -24.71 -9.01 -1.51
CA ASP A 328 -24.43 -9.02 -2.94
C ASP A 328 -23.55 -10.22 -3.33
N ASN A 329 -24.11 -11.14 -4.12
CA ASN A 329 -23.49 -12.40 -4.49
C ASN A 329 -22.91 -12.40 -5.93
N ARG A 330 -22.64 -11.23 -6.50
CA ARG A 330 -21.95 -11.15 -7.80
C ARG A 330 -20.64 -11.95 -7.76
N SER A 331 -20.43 -12.81 -8.76
CA SER A 331 -19.24 -13.63 -8.85
C SER A 331 -18.01 -12.76 -9.11
N VAL A 332 -17.09 -12.71 -8.15
CA VAL A 332 -15.83 -11.97 -8.29
C VAL A 332 -14.70 -12.97 -8.49
N PRO A 333 -13.91 -12.83 -9.56
CA PRO A 333 -12.76 -13.68 -9.77
C PRO A 333 -11.65 -13.48 -8.74
N MET A 334 -10.70 -14.42 -8.69
CA MET A 334 -9.63 -14.45 -7.67
C MET A 334 -8.74 -13.19 -7.70
N GLY A 335 -8.53 -12.61 -8.88
CA GLY A 335 -8.17 -11.21 -9.01
C GLY A 335 -9.40 -10.48 -9.54
N VAL A 336 -9.79 -9.35 -8.95
CA VAL A 336 -11.08 -8.66 -9.15
C VAL A 336 -11.53 -8.53 -10.61
N TYR A 337 -10.56 -8.54 -11.53
CA TYR A 337 -10.76 -8.63 -12.97
C TYR A 337 -10.14 -9.93 -13.51
N ASP A 338 -10.92 -10.66 -14.32
CA ASP A 338 -10.47 -11.88 -15.00
C ASP A 338 -9.55 -11.60 -16.19
N GLU A 339 -9.56 -10.37 -16.72
CA GLU A 339 -8.75 -10.04 -17.88
C GLU A 339 -7.28 -9.84 -17.50
N TYR A 340 -6.39 -10.50 -18.24
CA TYR A 340 -4.95 -10.28 -18.11
C TYR A 340 -4.46 -9.44 -19.28
N PHE A 341 -3.89 -8.27 -18.97
CA PHE A 341 -3.11 -7.53 -19.94
C PHE A 341 -1.82 -8.28 -20.24
N THR A 342 -1.48 -8.40 -21.52
CA THR A 342 -0.27 -9.06 -22.02
C THR A 342 0.33 -8.24 -23.14
N TYR A 343 1.64 -8.03 -23.09
CA TYR A 343 2.39 -7.42 -24.19
C TYR A 343 3.66 -8.21 -24.46
N GLY A 344 3.61 -9.04 -25.51
CA GLY A 344 4.64 -10.02 -25.85
C GLY A 344 5.04 -10.89 -24.65
N ASP A 345 6.32 -11.23 -24.56
CA ASP A 345 6.92 -11.94 -23.43
C ASP A 345 7.44 -10.99 -22.32
N TYR A 346 7.08 -9.70 -22.39
CA TYR A 346 7.66 -8.66 -21.53
C TYR A 346 6.84 -8.41 -20.27
N ILE A 347 5.52 -8.45 -20.37
CA ILE A 347 4.64 -8.12 -19.26
C ILE A 347 3.33 -8.92 -19.30
N LYS A 348 2.89 -9.39 -18.13
CA LYS A 348 1.57 -10.00 -17.94
C LYS A 348 1.01 -9.69 -16.56
N GLY A 349 -0.24 -9.25 -16.49
CA GLY A 349 -0.89 -9.02 -15.21
C GLY A 349 -2.33 -8.53 -15.32
N ASN A 350 -3.05 -8.58 -14.21
CA ASN A 350 -4.46 -8.21 -14.09
C ASN A 350 -4.67 -7.03 -13.14
N LEU A 351 -3.66 -6.17 -13.00
CA LEU A 351 -3.74 -4.97 -12.18
C LEU A 351 -4.15 -3.81 -13.08
N PHE A 352 -5.30 -3.18 -12.79
CA PHE A 352 -5.84 -2.08 -13.60
C PHE A 352 -5.99 -0.79 -12.79
N THR A 353 -5.26 -0.68 -11.67
CA THR A 353 -5.38 0.42 -10.69
C THR A 353 -6.76 0.53 -10.04
N VAL A 354 -6.87 1.40 -9.04
CA VAL A 354 -8.16 1.77 -8.44
C VAL A 354 -9.08 2.49 -9.42
N PHE A 355 -8.52 3.13 -10.45
CA PHE A 355 -9.27 3.98 -11.36
C PHE A 355 -10.24 3.22 -12.26
N ARG A 356 -9.90 1.99 -12.67
CA ARG A 356 -10.84 1.13 -13.40
C ARG A 356 -12.14 0.96 -12.61
N GLY A 357 -12.03 0.61 -11.33
CA GLY A 357 -13.20 0.43 -10.46
C GLY A 357 -14.01 1.72 -10.30
N LEU A 358 -13.33 2.84 -10.04
CA LEU A 358 -13.98 4.15 -9.88
C LEU A 358 -14.72 4.62 -11.13
N ILE A 359 -14.14 4.41 -12.32
CA ILE A 359 -14.79 4.76 -13.59
C ILE A 359 -15.96 3.82 -13.87
N THR A 360 -15.82 2.51 -13.63
CA THR A 360 -16.91 1.55 -13.84
C THR A 360 -18.07 1.83 -12.87
N ASP A 361 -17.78 2.25 -11.64
CA ASP A 361 -18.81 2.54 -10.64
C ASP A 361 -19.51 3.88 -10.82
N PHE A 362 -18.75 4.95 -11.11
CA PHE A 362 -19.24 6.33 -11.05
C PHE A 362 -19.10 7.11 -12.36
N GLY A 363 -18.48 6.51 -13.38
CA GLY A 363 -18.10 7.20 -14.62
C GLY A 363 -16.95 8.19 -14.42
N LEU A 364 -16.53 8.86 -15.51
CA LEU A 364 -15.42 9.82 -15.50
C LEU A 364 -15.69 11.03 -14.58
N MET A 365 -16.91 11.57 -14.61
CA MET A 365 -17.25 12.74 -13.78
C MET A 365 -17.51 12.37 -12.33
N GLY A 366 -18.20 11.24 -12.09
CA GLY A 366 -18.47 10.79 -10.73
C GLY A 366 -17.20 10.38 -9.98
N SER A 367 -16.18 9.85 -10.67
CA SER A 367 -14.88 9.58 -10.05
C SER A 367 -14.15 10.86 -9.62
N MET A 368 -14.29 11.98 -10.34
CA MET A 368 -13.73 13.28 -9.92
C MET A 368 -14.44 13.84 -8.69
N VAL A 369 -15.76 13.71 -8.61
CA VAL A 369 -16.54 14.06 -7.41
C VAL A 369 -16.12 13.18 -6.23
N PHE A 370 -15.94 11.89 -6.46
CA PHE A 370 -15.40 10.97 -5.45
C PHE A 370 -14.01 11.42 -4.97
N ALA A 371 -13.13 11.82 -5.88
CA ALA A 371 -11.80 12.34 -5.55
C ALA A 371 -11.88 13.55 -4.62
N LEU A 372 -12.77 14.51 -4.89
CA LEU A 372 -13.01 15.68 -4.03
C LEU A 372 -13.46 15.29 -2.63
N ILE A 373 -14.39 14.33 -2.53
CA ILE A 373 -14.91 13.85 -1.24
C ILE A 373 -13.79 13.20 -0.43
N VAL A 374 -13.07 12.24 -1.01
CA VAL A 374 -11.97 11.55 -0.31
C VAL A 374 -10.84 12.53 0.02
N GLY A 375 -10.50 13.44 -0.89
CA GLY A 375 -9.54 14.52 -0.66
C GLY A 375 -9.92 15.42 0.52
N SER A 376 -11.20 15.76 0.64
CA SER A 376 -11.73 16.56 1.74
C SER A 376 -11.62 15.79 3.05
N ILE A 377 -12.02 14.52 3.09
CA ILE A 377 -11.89 13.66 4.28
C ILE A 377 -10.41 13.53 4.68
N SER A 378 -9.50 13.36 3.72
CA SER A 378 -8.06 13.32 3.96
C SER A 378 -7.51 14.61 4.57
N CYS A 379 -7.93 15.77 4.05
CA CYS A 379 -7.54 17.07 4.58
C CYS A 379 -8.11 17.29 6.00
N ILE A 380 -9.37 16.92 6.24
CA ILE A 380 -10.00 16.99 7.58
C ILE A 380 -9.24 16.10 8.56
N GLY A 381 -8.97 14.84 8.20
CA GLY A 381 -8.24 13.89 9.04
C GLY A 381 -6.84 14.40 9.39
N TYR A 382 -6.14 14.99 8.44
CA TYR A 382 -4.83 15.59 8.68
C TYR A 382 -4.90 16.87 9.50
N TRP A 383 -5.89 17.73 9.27
CA TRP A 383 -6.11 18.92 10.09
C TRP A 383 -6.40 18.55 11.54
N LEU A 384 -7.26 17.55 11.78
CA LEU A 384 -7.51 17.00 13.12
C LEU A 384 -6.24 16.40 13.72
N LEU A 385 -5.43 15.70 12.91
CA LEU A 385 -4.15 15.16 13.35
C LEU A 385 -3.24 16.28 13.84
N LEU A 386 -3.21 17.45 13.18
CA LEU A 386 -2.37 18.59 13.57
C LEU A 386 -2.94 19.38 14.76
N THR A 387 -4.25 19.59 14.84
CA THR A 387 -4.83 20.46 15.89
C THR A 387 -5.12 19.74 17.20
N GLN A 388 -5.53 18.47 17.15
CA GLN A 388 -5.92 17.73 18.34
C GLN A 388 -4.73 17.02 18.99
N ARG A 389 -4.60 17.15 20.32
CA ARG A 389 -3.45 16.57 21.06
C ARG A 389 -3.46 15.04 21.11
N LYS A 390 -4.64 14.42 21.21
CA LYS A 390 -4.82 12.97 21.48
C LYS A 390 -5.88 12.32 20.57
N SER A 391 -5.89 12.65 19.29
CA SER A 391 -6.87 12.07 18.36
C SER A 391 -6.41 10.71 17.85
N ALA A 392 -6.81 9.64 18.54
CA ALA A 392 -6.53 8.27 18.11
C ALA A 392 -7.07 7.99 16.70
N PHE A 393 -8.25 8.53 16.38
CA PHE A 393 -8.83 8.41 15.04
C PHE A 393 -7.93 9.05 13.99
N ALA A 394 -7.52 10.32 14.18
CA ALA A 394 -6.70 11.02 13.20
C ALA A 394 -5.32 10.36 13.00
N ILE A 395 -4.75 9.80 14.06
CA ILE A 395 -3.51 9.01 14.00
C ILE A 395 -3.70 7.79 13.11
N VAL A 396 -4.67 6.92 13.43
CA VAL A 396 -4.90 5.68 12.66
C VAL A 396 -5.33 6.01 11.23
N PHE A 397 -6.18 7.02 11.05
CA PHE A 397 -6.57 7.55 9.74
C PHE A 397 -5.37 7.90 8.88
N PHE A 398 -4.42 8.66 9.41
CA PHE A 398 -3.24 9.05 8.64
C PHE A 398 -2.32 7.87 8.33
N VAL A 399 -2.15 6.92 9.28
CA VAL A 399 -1.36 5.70 9.05
C VAL A 399 -1.95 4.88 7.90
N TYR A 400 -3.26 4.64 7.91
CA TYR A 400 -3.93 3.89 6.86
C TYR A 400 -4.02 4.67 5.55
N PHE A 401 -4.16 5.99 5.60
CA PHE A 401 -4.12 6.83 4.40
C PHE A 401 -2.82 6.62 3.60
N VAL A 402 -1.67 6.55 4.27
CA VAL A 402 -0.38 6.30 3.59
C VAL A 402 -0.36 4.91 2.94
N ALA A 403 -0.86 3.88 3.63
CA ALA A 403 -0.93 2.52 3.09
C ALA A 403 -1.94 2.35 1.94
N ILE A 404 -3.11 2.98 2.05
CA ILE A 404 -4.15 3.00 1.02
C ILE A 404 -3.65 3.77 -0.20
N SER A 405 -2.94 4.89 -0.01
CA SER A 405 -2.31 5.63 -1.10
C SER A 405 -1.37 4.75 -1.91
N TYR A 406 -0.53 3.95 -1.23
CA TYR A 406 0.28 2.93 -1.88
C TYR A 406 -0.58 1.90 -2.63
N GLN A 407 -1.64 1.39 -2.04
CA GLN A 407 -2.45 0.32 -2.65
C GLN A 407 -3.21 0.77 -3.92
N THR A 408 -3.35 2.08 -4.16
CA THR A 408 -4.16 2.60 -5.28
C THR A 408 -3.70 2.21 -6.69
N PHE A 409 -2.42 1.87 -6.91
CA PHE A 409 -2.00 1.32 -8.21
C PHE A 409 -2.45 -0.13 -8.44
N VAL A 410 -2.83 -0.84 -7.37
CA VAL A 410 -3.32 -2.21 -7.43
C VAL A 410 -4.84 -2.18 -7.62
N ILE A 411 -5.58 -1.75 -6.59
CA ILE A 411 -7.04 -1.76 -6.53
C ILE A 411 -7.57 -0.97 -5.31
N SER A 412 -8.90 -0.78 -5.21
CA SER A 412 -9.53 -0.23 -4.01
C SER A 412 -9.21 -1.09 -2.78
N SER A 413 -8.74 -0.48 -1.70
CA SER A 413 -8.51 -1.19 -0.42
C SER A 413 -9.81 -1.65 0.24
N LEU A 414 -10.95 -1.09 -0.14
CA LEU A 414 -12.28 -1.49 0.35
C LEU A 414 -12.86 -2.69 -0.42
N THR A 415 -12.07 -3.26 -1.33
CA THR A 415 -12.33 -4.59 -1.90
C THR A 415 -12.38 -5.66 -0.81
N TRP A 416 -11.55 -5.52 0.23
CA TRP A 416 -11.45 -6.51 1.32
C TRP A 416 -11.96 -5.93 2.64
N LEU A 417 -12.89 -6.64 3.29
CA LEU A 417 -13.46 -6.23 4.58
C LEU A 417 -12.40 -6.15 5.70
N THR A 418 -11.29 -6.86 5.51
CA THR A 418 -10.15 -6.86 6.43
C THR A 418 -9.64 -5.45 6.71
N ILE A 419 -9.51 -4.57 5.71
CA ILE A 419 -8.91 -3.25 5.92
C ILE A 419 -9.80 -2.33 6.79
N PRO A 420 -11.11 -2.13 6.50
CA PRO A 420 -12.00 -1.39 7.38
C PRO A 420 -12.09 -1.97 8.80
N PHE A 421 -12.12 -3.30 8.94
CA PHE A 421 -12.22 -3.96 10.24
C PHE A 421 -10.97 -3.73 11.10
N VAL A 422 -9.79 -3.91 10.50
CA VAL A 422 -8.50 -3.69 11.18
C VAL A 422 -8.34 -2.21 11.53
N PHE A 423 -8.77 -1.30 10.65
CA PHE A 423 -8.83 0.13 10.96
C PHE A 423 -9.65 0.42 12.23
N LEU A 424 -10.87 -0.12 12.32
CA LEU A 424 -11.79 0.10 13.45
C LEU A 424 -11.24 -0.45 14.77
N ILE A 425 -10.71 -1.67 14.75
CA ILE A 425 -10.09 -2.30 15.93
C ILE A 425 -8.86 -1.51 16.36
N GLN A 426 -8.00 -1.13 15.42
CA GLN A 426 -6.78 -0.40 15.73
C GLN A 426 -7.07 1.00 16.28
N TRP A 427 -8.10 1.67 15.75
CA TRP A 427 -8.58 2.93 16.32
C TRP A 427 -9.07 2.75 17.76
N THR A 428 -9.94 1.77 18.00
CA THR A 428 -10.48 1.48 19.33
C THR A 428 -9.36 1.16 20.32
N MET A 429 -8.43 0.30 19.91
CA MET A 429 -7.26 -0.09 20.67
C MET A 429 -6.38 1.11 21.03
N LEU A 430 -6.00 1.93 20.05
CA LEU A 430 -5.16 3.11 20.30
C LEU A 430 -5.87 4.13 21.20
N PHE A 431 -7.19 4.30 21.05
CA PHE A 431 -8.00 5.16 21.90
C PHE A 431 -7.91 4.77 23.38
N PHE A 432 -8.02 3.47 23.70
CA PHE A 432 -7.85 2.99 25.07
C PHE A 432 -6.40 3.14 25.55
N MET A 433 -5.41 2.75 24.74
CA MET A 433 -3.99 2.85 25.12
C MET A 433 -3.55 4.28 25.44
N MET A 434 -4.04 5.27 24.69
CA MET A 434 -3.70 6.70 24.92
C MET A 434 -4.37 7.30 26.17
N LYS A 435 -5.41 6.64 26.72
CA LYS A 435 -6.08 7.04 27.96
C LYS A 435 -5.48 6.38 29.20
N VAL A 436 -4.94 5.17 29.05
CA VAL A 436 -4.31 4.45 30.16
C VAL A 436 -2.98 5.12 30.52
N LYS A 437 -2.96 5.88 31.63
CA LYS A 437 -1.73 6.36 32.25
C LYS A 437 -1.13 5.23 33.07
N ILE A 438 -0.29 4.39 32.47
CA ILE A 438 0.67 3.62 33.26
C ILE A 438 1.80 4.58 33.59
N TYR A 439 1.98 4.91 34.87
CA TYR A 439 3.15 5.65 35.35
C TYR A 439 4.42 4.86 34.98
N SER A 440 5.02 5.16 33.83
CA SER A 440 6.31 4.63 33.47
C SER A 440 7.38 5.49 34.15
N ARG A 441 8.11 4.87 35.09
CA ARG A 441 9.40 5.29 35.65
C ARG A 441 10.19 6.18 34.66
N ILE A 442 10.09 7.51 34.79
CA ILE A 442 11.15 8.52 34.58
C ILE A 442 10.69 9.77 35.35
N GLU A 443 10.87 9.74 36.66
CA GLU A 443 11.25 10.92 37.44
C GLU A 443 12.51 10.49 38.21
N LYS A 444 13.63 10.47 37.50
CA LYS A 444 14.99 10.58 38.04
C LYS A 444 15.89 11.19 36.97
#